data_AF-A0A7Y2T3A3-F1
#
_entry.id   AF-A0A7Y2T3A3-F1
#
_cell.length_a   1.000
_cell.length_b   1.000
_cell.length_c   1.000
_cell.angle_alpha   90.00
_cell.angle_beta   90.00
_cell.angle_gamma   90.00
#
_symmetry.space_group_name_H-M   'P 1'
#
loop_
_entity.id
_entity.type
_entity.pdbx_description
1 polymer ?
#
loop_
_entity_poly.entity_id
_entity_poly.type
_entity_poly.pdbx_seq_one_letter_code
_entity_poly.pdbx_strand_id
1 'polypeptide(L)'
;NKGYKVYYVPDSHVFHLGGSTLSNMNPKKTYLNFRNSLFSITKNLPRKVAFAIILCRLVLDGIAALRFVVQLKFNHCFAILRAHLSFYRQFRKMYKKREKTDFVSKYYETKSIVWSYYVNNLRRFDDLVKH
;
A
#
# COMPACT_ATOMS: atom_id res chain seq x y z
N ASN A 1 -14.68 5.88 2.00
CA ASN A 1 -15.32 4.79 1.21
C ASN A 1 -16.81 5.04 1.13
N LYS A 2 -17.31 5.48 -0.03
CA LYS A 2 -18.71 5.95 -0.20
C LYS A 2 -19.72 4.84 -0.56
N GLY A 3 -19.36 3.57 -0.35
CA GLY A 3 -20.24 2.43 -0.69
C GLY A 3 -20.39 2.14 -2.19
N TYR A 4 -19.66 2.83 -3.06
CA TYR A 4 -19.65 2.52 -4.49
C TYR A 4 -19.03 1.15 -4.78
N LYS A 5 -19.59 0.47 -5.78
CA LYS A 5 -19.09 -0.81 -6.30
C LYS A 5 -18.19 -0.57 -7.51
N VAL A 6 -17.10 -1.31 -7.60
CA VAL A 6 -16.18 -1.30 -8.74
C VAL A 6 -16.41 -2.59 -9.53
N TYR A 7 -16.71 -2.45 -10.82
CA TYR A 7 -16.90 -3.58 -11.73
C TYR A 7 -15.77 -3.62 -12.76
N TYR A 8 -15.50 -4.81 -13.28
CA TYR A 8 -14.56 -5.06 -14.37
C TYR A 8 -15.31 -5.73 -15.51
N VAL A 9 -15.04 -5.31 -16.75
CA VAL A 9 -15.66 -5.85 -17.96
C VAL A 9 -14.62 -6.69 -18.71
N PRO A 10 -14.72 -8.03 -18.69
CA PRO A 10 -13.70 -8.89 -19.26
C PRO A 10 -13.56 -8.76 -20.77
N ASP A 11 -14.65 -8.45 -21.48
CA ASP A 11 -14.66 -8.32 -22.95
C ASP A 11 -13.92 -7.06 -23.45
N SER A 12 -13.63 -6.11 -22.54
CA SER A 12 -12.91 -4.89 -22.87
C SER A 12 -11.42 -5.07 -22.60
N HIS A 13 -10.66 -5.34 -23.67
CA HIS A 13 -9.22 -5.49 -23.60
C HIS A 13 -8.50 -4.20 -23.98
N VAL A 14 -7.72 -3.66 -23.04
CA VAL A 14 -6.84 -2.51 -23.28
C VAL A 14 -5.39 -2.95 -23.09
N PHE A 15 -4.59 -2.86 -24.14
CA PHE A 15 -3.15 -3.12 -24.05
C PHE A 15 -2.47 -1.94 -23.37
N HIS A 16 -1.88 -2.20 -22.21
CA HIS A 16 -1.12 -1.21 -21.46
C HIS A 16 0.34 -1.64 -21.37
N LEU A 17 1.24 -0.71 -21.68
CA LEU A 17 2.66 -0.87 -21.41
C LEU A 17 2.86 -0.70 -19.90
N GLY A 18 2.75 -1.80 -19.16
CA GLY A 18 2.86 -1.81 -17.71
C GLY A 18 4.11 -1.08 -17.22
N GLY A 19 4.05 -0.37 -16.09
CA GLY A 19 5.24 0.24 -15.45
C GLY A 19 6.14 1.13 -16.34
N SER A 20 5.66 1.57 -17.51
CA SER A 20 6.46 2.18 -18.60
C SER A 20 7.18 3.46 -18.19
N THR A 21 6.58 4.25 -17.30
CA THR A 21 7.08 5.60 -16.97
C THR A 21 8.25 5.62 -15.98
N LEU A 22 8.45 4.56 -15.19
CA LEU A 22 9.49 4.53 -14.16
C LEU A 22 9.92 3.08 -13.86
N SER A 23 11.17 2.75 -14.22
CA SER A 23 11.74 1.44 -13.97
C SER A 23 11.59 1.03 -12.50
N ASN A 24 11.43 -0.27 -12.23
CA ASN A 24 11.25 -0.80 -10.87
C ASN A 24 12.41 -0.43 -9.93
N MET A 25 13.57 -0.08 -10.49
CA MET A 25 14.78 0.30 -9.75
C MET A 25 14.95 1.82 -9.63
N ASN A 26 13.90 2.62 -9.87
CA ASN A 26 13.99 4.07 -9.69
C ASN A 26 13.69 4.49 -8.24
N PRO A 27 14.61 5.19 -7.55
CA PRO A 27 14.39 5.70 -6.20
C PRO A 27 13.19 6.64 -6.06
N LYS A 28 12.85 7.40 -7.11
CA LYS A 28 11.65 8.26 -7.13
C LYS A 28 10.37 7.41 -7.05
N LYS A 29 10.34 6.24 -7.70
CA LYS A 29 9.22 5.27 -7.60
C LYS A 29 9.08 4.78 -6.17
N THR A 30 10.20 4.44 -5.56
CA THR A 30 10.27 3.99 -4.16
C THR A 30 9.70 5.07 -3.23
N TYR A 31 10.19 6.31 -3.34
CA TYR A 31 9.65 7.44 -2.57
C TYR A 31 8.13 7.60 -2.74
N LEU A 32 7.63 7.59 -3.97
CA LEU A 32 6.20 7.76 -4.25
C LEU A 32 5.37 6.60 -3.70
N ASN A 33 5.80 5.36 -3.86
CA ASN A 33 5.08 4.18 -3.39
C ASN A 33 4.93 4.18 -1.86
N PHE A 34 6.03 4.37 -1.13
CA PHE A 34 6.01 4.38 0.33
C PHE A 34 5.15 5.55 0.86
N ARG A 35 5.34 6.76 0.32
CA ARG A 35 4.58 7.95 0.75
C ARG A 35 3.08 7.82 0.44
N ASN A 36 2.73 7.42 -0.78
CA ASN A 36 1.35 7.34 -1.21
C ASN A 36 0.60 6.21 -0.50
N SER A 37 1.28 5.10 -0.18
CA SER A 37 0.72 4.03 0.65
C SER A 37 0.34 4.54 2.05
N LEU A 38 1.25 5.25 2.73
CA LEU A 38 0.97 5.87 4.03
C LEU A 38 -0.18 6.88 3.94
N PHE A 39 -0.24 7.70 2.88
CA PHE A 39 -1.37 8.60 2.65
C PHE A 39 -2.70 7.87 2.44
N SER A 40 -2.69 6.73 1.74
CA SER A 40 -3.91 5.92 1.55
C SER A 40 -4.42 5.39 2.88
N ILE A 41 -3.53 4.83 3.71
CA ILE A 41 -3.86 4.32 5.04
C ILE A 41 -4.46 5.43 5.91
N THR A 42 -3.80 6.58 5.96
CA THR A 42 -4.26 7.73 6.76
C THR A 42 -5.62 8.25 6.31
N LYS A 43 -6.00 8.13 5.04
CA LYS A 43 -7.28 8.63 4.54
C LYS A 43 -8.42 7.63 4.68
N ASN A 44 -8.14 6.33 4.51
CA ASN A 44 -9.16 5.33 4.20
C ASN A 44 -9.41 4.28 5.29
N LEU A 45 -8.64 4.26 6.37
CA LEU A 45 -8.84 3.28 7.47
C LEU A 45 -9.35 3.92 8.76
N PRO A 46 -10.10 3.19 9.62
CA PRO A 46 -10.51 3.66 10.94
C PRO A 46 -9.33 4.17 11.76
N ARG A 47 -9.53 5.22 12.57
CA ARG A 47 -8.42 5.94 13.24
C ARG A 47 -7.48 5.04 14.05
N LYS A 48 -8.05 4.19 14.91
CA LYS A 48 -7.30 3.25 15.77
C LYS A 48 -6.48 2.27 14.93
N VAL A 49 -7.10 1.72 13.89
CA VAL A 49 -6.47 0.75 12.97
C VAL A 49 -5.39 1.42 12.13
N ALA A 50 -5.65 2.60 11.58
CA ALA A 50 -4.69 3.37 10.79
C ALA A 50 -3.43 3.70 11.60
N PHE A 51 -3.59 4.12 12.86
CA PHE A 51 -2.45 4.41 13.74
C PHE A 51 -1.59 3.17 13.99
N ALA A 52 -2.20 2.04 14.34
CA ALA A 52 -1.48 0.77 14.54
C ALA A 52 -0.74 0.34 13.26
N ILE A 53 -1.40 0.41 12.10
CA ILE A 53 -0.79 0.04 10.82
C ILE A 53 0.35 0.97 10.44
N ILE A 54 0.24 2.28 10.68
CA ILE A 54 1.33 3.24 10.39
C ILE A 54 2.56 2.93 11.25
N LEU A 55 2.38 2.55 12.52
CA LEU A 55 3.49 2.12 13.38
C LEU A 55 4.14 0.83 12.87
N CYS A 56 3.33 -0.20 12.54
CA CYS A 56 3.87 -1.41 11.93
C CYS A 56 4.60 -1.12 10.62
N ARG A 57 4.07 -0.22 9.79
CA ARG A 57 4.69 0.22 8.54
C ARG A 57 6.03 0.91 8.78
N LEU A 58 6.18 1.71 9.82
CA LEU A 58 7.46 2.34 10.13
C LEU A 58 8.55 1.27 10.36
N VAL A 59 8.24 0.22 11.11
CA VAL A 59 9.16 -0.90 11.38
C VAL A 59 9.45 -1.69 10.11
N LEU A 60 8.41 -2.13 9.38
CA LEU A 60 8.56 -2.91 8.16
C LEU A 60 9.30 -2.14 7.05
N ASP A 61 9.04 -0.85 6.93
CA ASP A 61 9.73 0.01 5.97
C ASP A 61 11.19 0.25 6.37
N GLY A 62 11.49 0.25 7.67
CA GLY A 62 12.87 0.23 8.20
C GLY A 62 13.61 -1.06 7.84
N ILE A 63 12.96 -2.23 7.97
CA ILE A 63 13.52 -3.52 7.53
C ILE A 63 13.78 -3.50 6.01
N ALA A 64 12.86 -2.95 5.23
CA ALA A 64 13.05 -2.80 3.78
C ALA A 64 14.23 -1.87 3.46
N ALA A 65 14.40 -0.77 4.19
CA ALA A 65 15.52 0.14 4.04
C ALA A 65 16.86 -0.55 4.37
N LEU A 66 16.92 -1.34 5.45
CA LEU A 66 18.10 -2.12 5.81
C LEU A 66 18.47 -3.12 4.69
N ARG A 67 17.48 -3.81 4.12
CA ARG A 67 17.70 -4.70 2.98
C ARG A 67 18.30 -3.96 1.78
N PHE A 68 17.86 -2.74 1.48
CA PHE A 68 18.46 -1.93 0.42
C PHE A 68 19.89 -1.51 0.72
N VAL A 69 20.22 -1.23 1.99
CA VAL A 69 21.59 -0.93 2.42
C VAL A 69 22.51 -2.13 2.20
N VAL A 70 22.09 -3.34 2.58
CA VAL A 70 22.85 -4.59 2.33
C VAL A 70 23.08 -4.82 0.83
N GLN A 71 22.14 -4.37 -0.01
CA GLN A 71 22.28 -4.42 -1.48
C GLN A 71 23.09 -3.25 -2.06
N LEU A 72 23.72 -2.40 -1.24
CA LEU A 72 24.43 -1.17 -1.62
C LEU A 72 23.56 -0.17 -2.41
N LYS A 73 22.24 -0.23 -2.23
CA LYS A 73 21.23 0.62 -2.89
C LYS A 73 20.81 1.79 -2.01
N PHE A 74 21.78 2.60 -1.58
CA PHE A 74 21.56 3.72 -0.64
C PHE A 74 20.50 4.72 -1.11
N ASN A 75 20.40 4.96 -2.43
CA ASN A 75 19.38 5.85 -2.99
C ASN A 75 17.94 5.43 -2.63
N HIS A 76 17.67 4.13 -2.55
CA HIS A 76 16.36 3.63 -2.13
C HIS A 76 16.12 3.81 -0.63
N CYS A 77 17.16 3.66 0.19
CA CYS A 77 17.09 3.95 1.62
C CYS A 77 16.74 5.42 1.87
N PHE A 78 17.44 6.35 1.21
CA PHE A 78 17.13 7.78 1.27
C PHE A 78 15.72 8.10 0.74
N ALA A 79 15.26 7.39 -0.30
CA ALA A 79 13.92 7.54 -0.82
C ALA A 79 12.83 7.14 0.21
N ILE A 80 13.05 6.05 0.97
CA ILE A 80 12.15 5.61 2.05
C ILE A 80 12.15 6.63 3.19
N LEU A 81 13.33 7.08 3.64
CA LEU A 81 13.42 8.10 4.69
C LEU A 81 12.70 9.40 4.28
N ARG A 82 12.96 9.87 3.05
CA ARG A 82 12.29 11.04 2.48
C ARG A 82 10.77 10.85 2.40
N ALA A 83 10.30 9.62 2.11
CA ALA A 83 8.87 9.30 2.05
C ALA A 83 8.20 9.49 3.41
N HIS A 84 8.83 8.96 4.46
CA HIS A 84 8.37 9.12 5.85
C HIS A 84 8.39 10.58 6.30
N LEU A 85 9.49 11.31 6.10
CA LEU A 85 9.57 12.74 6.44
C LEU A 85 8.50 13.56 5.71
N SER A 86 8.32 13.32 4.41
CA SER A 86 7.29 13.97 3.59
C SER A 86 5.87 13.63 4.05
N PHE A 87 5.66 12.38 4.47
CA PHE A 87 4.41 11.92 5.05
C PHE A 87 4.10 12.65 6.35
N TYR A 88 5.03 12.67 7.32
CA TYR A 88 4.83 13.32 8.62
C TYR A 88 4.60 14.83 8.48
N ARG A 89 5.35 15.50 7.61
CA ARG A 89 5.15 16.93 7.31
C ARG A 89 3.75 17.22 6.75
N GLN A 90 3.20 16.32 5.95
CA GLN A 90 1.88 16.48 5.32
C GLN A 90 0.76 15.76 6.06
N PHE A 91 1.06 15.15 7.22
CA PHE A 91 0.12 14.28 7.94
C PHE A 91 -1.18 15.01 8.25
N ARG A 92 -1.10 16.21 8.85
CA ARG A 92 -2.27 17.03 9.19
C ARG A 92 -3.13 17.33 7.96
N LYS A 93 -2.51 17.67 6.82
CA LYS A 93 -3.21 17.95 5.56
C LYS A 93 -3.94 16.71 5.04
N MET A 94 -3.32 15.54 5.08
CA MET A 94 -3.95 14.29 4.64
C MET A 94 -5.01 13.81 5.61
N TYR A 95 -4.79 14.01 6.91
CA TYR A 95 -5.76 13.67 7.95
C TYR A 95 -7.05 14.48 7.82
N LYS A 96 -6.96 15.77 7.46
CA LYS A 96 -8.13 16.60 7.16
C LYS A 96 -8.92 16.16 5.92
N LYS A 97 -8.28 15.43 4.99
CA LYS A 97 -8.94 14.87 3.80
C LYS A 97 -9.69 13.56 4.06
N ARG A 98 -9.73 13.09 5.31
CA ARG A 98 -10.55 11.95 5.70
C ARG A 98 -12.01 12.32 5.55
N GLU A 99 -12.73 11.61 4.69
CA GLU A 99 -14.17 11.75 4.61
C GLU A 99 -14.80 11.18 5.90
N LYS A 100 -15.89 11.80 6.40
CA LYS A 100 -16.69 11.26 7.49
C LYS A 100 -17.44 10.05 6.92
N THR A 101 -16.84 8.87 6.99
CA THR A 101 -17.45 7.64 6.48
C THR A 101 -17.52 6.59 7.55
N ASP A 102 -18.69 5.97 7.66
CA ASP A 102 -18.85 4.65 8.25
C ASP A 102 -17.93 3.70 7.49
N PHE A 103 -16.90 3.22 8.18
CA PHE A 103 -15.98 2.26 7.58
C PHE A 103 -16.72 0.93 7.46
N VAL A 104 -16.77 0.38 6.25
CA VAL A 104 -17.31 -0.96 6.00
C VAL A 104 -16.55 -1.96 6.89
N SER A 105 -17.26 -2.63 7.80
CA SER A 105 -16.67 -3.48 8.84
C SER A 105 -15.94 -4.69 8.26
N LYS A 106 -16.49 -5.30 7.20
CA LYS A 106 -15.88 -6.41 6.46
C LYS A 106 -15.69 -6.03 5.00
N TYR A 107 -14.54 -5.41 4.68
CA TYR A 107 -14.20 -4.97 3.33
C TYR A 107 -13.23 -5.91 2.59
N TYR A 108 -12.77 -6.97 3.25
CA TYR A 108 -11.77 -7.91 2.74
C TYR A 108 -12.23 -9.35 2.95
N GLU A 109 -11.92 -10.21 1.97
CA GLU A 109 -12.21 -11.65 2.06
C GLU A 109 -11.15 -12.40 2.87
N THR A 110 -9.87 -12.02 2.73
CA THR A 110 -8.76 -12.61 3.49
C THR A 110 -8.01 -11.57 4.33
N LYS A 111 -7.57 -11.96 5.53
CA LYS A 111 -6.78 -11.12 6.43
C LYS A 111 -5.36 -10.85 5.90
N SER A 112 -4.78 -11.81 5.16
CA SER A 112 -3.42 -11.70 4.63
C SER A 112 -3.30 -12.41 3.28
N ILE A 113 -3.25 -11.61 2.22
CA ILE A 113 -3.00 -12.13 0.87
C ILE A 113 -1.60 -12.74 0.74
N VAL A 114 -0.62 -12.19 1.46
CA VAL A 114 0.77 -12.68 1.45
C VAL A 114 0.86 -14.07 2.06
N TRP A 115 0.21 -14.29 3.22
CA TRP A 115 0.17 -15.62 3.85
C TRP A 115 -0.57 -16.63 2.96
N SER A 116 -1.74 -16.22 2.45
CA SER A 116 -2.56 -17.06 1.58
C SER A 116 -1.79 -17.52 0.33
N TYR A 117 -0.97 -16.65 -0.24
CA TYR A 117 -0.17 -16.96 -1.41
C TYR A 117 1.08 -17.79 -1.08
N TYR A 118 1.92 -17.34 -0.14
CA TYR A 118 3.24 -17.96 0.09
C TYR A 118 3.21 -19.18 1.02
N VAL A 119 2.24 -19.26 1.93
CA VAL A 119 2.14 -20.38 2.89
C VAL A 119 1.05 -21.34 2.46
N ASN A 120 -0.15 -20.84 2.16
CA ASN A 120 -1.28 -21.69 1.77
C ASN A 120 -1.29 -22.04 0.27
N ASN A 121 -0.35 -21.51 -0.53
CA ASN A 121 -0.23 -21.76 -1.98
C ASN A 121 -1.51 -21.47 -2.80
N LEU A 122 -2.37 -20.55 -2.34
CA LEU A 122 -3.58 -20.17 -3.05
C LEU A 122 -3.22 -19.21 -4.20
N ARG A 123 -3.41 -19.65 -5.44
CA ARG A 123 -3.01 -18.91 -6.66
C ARG A 123 -4.16 -18.27 -7.43
N ARG A 124 -5.40 -18.71 -7.19
CA ARG A 124 -6.61 -18.14 -7.82
C ARG A 124 -7.45 -17.42 -6.79
N PHE A 125 -8.15 -16.37 -7.23
CA PHE A 125 -9.08 -15.66 -6.37
C PHE A 125 -10.22 -16.56 -5.90
N ASP A 126 -10.74 -17.44 -6.76
CA ASP A 126 -11.80 -18.38 -6.42
C ASP A 126 -11.43 -19.27 -5.21
N ASP A 127 -10.15 -19.60 -5.05
CA ASP A 127 -9.68 -20.41 -3.93
C ASP A 127 -9.51 -19.60 -2.63
N LEU A 128 -9.48 -18.26 -2.71
CA LEU A 128 -9.45 -17.37 -1.53
C LEU A 128 -10.83 -17.13 -0.92
N VAL A 129 -11.90 -17.34 -1.70
CA VAL A 129 -13.29 -17.00 -1.30
C VAL A 129 -14.15 -18.24 -1.07
N LYS A 130 -13.63 -19.46 -1.30
CA LYS A 130 -14.30 -20.71 -0.93
C LYS A 130 -14.39 -20.85 0.60
N HIS A 131 -15.49 -20.36 1.14
CA HIS A 131 -15.99 -20.64 2.49
C HIS A 131 -17.49 -20.89 2.44
#